data_AF-A0A5C1WFP7-F1
#
_entry.id   AF-A0A5C1WFP7-F1
#
_cell.length_a   1.000
_cell.length_b   1.000
_cell.length_c   1.000
_cell.angle_alpha   90.00
_cell.angle_beta   90.00
_cell.angle_gamma   90.00
#
_symmetry.space_group_name_H-M   'P 1'
#
loop_
_entity.id
_entity.type
_entity.pdbx_description
1 polymer ?
#
loop_
_entity_poly.entity_id
_entity_poly.type
_entity_poly.pdbx_seq_one_letter_code
_entity_poly.pdbx_strand_id
1 'polypeptide(L)'
;MPAQLIIVEKSSDFRWSVPGIRVITAQEFIAEGPSLLQRPRRIINLCRSYAYLSIGYYVSLLAEARGERVTPSMEAITDLQVKAVQTQKLAGLERCLGPLASVPRAVEAMRIQVFFGQVDDRGIEDRGLAEFASRSFELFRCPLLAIDLERLDGGSGWKVAALRPLDPRDVDPTRDSLFLDGLARFCRRPWRHTPSTSGPRMDLAILHDPKDPLPPSKLKTLQAMVRIGQDMDIAVELIEKKDYSRLTQFDALFIRETTAIAHHTFRFARKAASEGMPVIDDPGSILRCTNKAFLSELLAGNGIATPRTLFLTRRTLTSFETQLTYPAVLKVPDGAFSLSVKKAENWQQFQEIAASMFKQSDLILVQDYVYTPFDWRIGILAGEVIFAAKYFMSSGHWQIIQHGEAGAYTEGRTQAVPVEEVPREVIEPAVRAAGLIGNGLYGVDLKQTKAGVVVIEINDNPNIDLGLEDAAAGEGVYRKLLSHFQALVDARHRPPAPSLPSGEISRPRLVHNLRETGS
;
A
#
# COMPACT_ATOMS: atom_id res chain seq x y z
N MET A 1 -0.43 -22.38 -5.88
CA MET A 1 0.55 -21.28 -6.00
C MET A 1 0.37 -20.68 -7.38
N PRO A 2 0.55 -19.37 -7.58
CA PRO A 2 0.96 -18.89 -8.91
C PRO A 2 2.20 -19.69 -9.31
N ALA A 3 2.18 -20.39 -10.44
CA ALA A 3 3.34 -21.17 -10.86
C ALA A 3 4.50 -20.19 -11.07
N GLN A 4 5.57 -20.31 -10.28
CA GLN A 4 6.79 -19.57 -10.52
C GLN A 4 7.49 -20.22 -11.71
N LEU A 5 7.82 -19.40 -12.70
CA LEU A 5 8.51 -19.81 -13.92
C LEU A 5 9.76 -18.99 -14.07
N ILE A 6 10.89 -19.67 -14.23
CA ILE A 6 12.10 -19.05 -14.74
C ILE A 6 12.10 -19.28 -16.24
N ILE A 7 12.23 -18.20 -17.00
CA ILE A 7 12.31 -18.25 -18.45
C ILE A 7 13.73 -17.92 -18.86
N VAL A 8 14.34 -18.84 -19.60
CA VAL A 8 15.66 -18.66 -20.20
C VAL A 8 15.59 -18.78 -21.72
N GLU A 9 16.58 -18.25 -22.42
CA GLU A 9 16.59 -18.35 -23.88
C GLU A 9 16.87 -19.78 -24.35
N LYS A 10 17.86 -20.45 -23.74
CA LYS A 10 18.11 -21.89 -23.88
C LYS A 10 18.25 -22.54 -22.51
N SER A 11 17.86 -23.81 -22.38
CA SER A 11 17.97 -24.56 -21.12
C SER A 11 19.42 -24.61 -20.59
N SER A 12 20.41 -24.59 -21.47
CA SER A 12 21.84 -24.55 -21.11
C SER A 12 22.28 -23.23 -20.45
N ASP A 13 21.48 -22.17 -20.55
CA ASP A 13 21.80 -20.86 -19.96
C ASP A 13 21.55 -20.84 -18.44
N PHE A 14 20.80 -21.83 -17.94
CA PHE A 14 20.50 -21.99 -16.52
C PHE A 14 21.22 -23.24 -15.99
N ARG A 15 22.43 -23.06 -15.45
CA ARG A 15 23.24 -24.18 -14.93
C ARG A 15 22.82 -24.68 -13.55
N TRP A 16 21.94 -23.95 -12.87
CA TRP A 16 21.54 -24.23 -11.49
C TRP A 16 20.30 -25.13 -11.43
N SER A 17 20.11 -25.79 -10.28
CA SER A 17 18.88 -26.52 -9.97
C SER A 17 18.17 -25.82 -8.82
N VAL A 18 16.89 -25.47 -9.02
CA VAL A 18 16.09 -24.75 -8.02
C VAL A 18 14.83 -25.58 -7.69
N PRO A 19 14.77 -26.20 -6.49
CA PRO A 19 13.63 -27.03 -6.11
C PRO A 19 12.31 -26.25 -6.15
N GLY A 20 11.29 -26.83 -6.77
CA GLY A 20 9.93 -26.27 -6.78
C GLY A 20 9.68 -25.13 -7.77
N ILE A 21 10.67 -24.73 -8.58
CA ILE A 21 10.51 -23.74 -9.64
C ILE A 21 10.71 -24.42 -11.00
N ARG A 22 9.73 -24.25 -11.90
CA ARG A 22 9.83 -24.78 -13.26
C ARG A 22 10.66 -23.82 -14.11
N VAL A 23 11.72 -24.34 -14.75
CA VAL A 23 12.52 -23.60 -15.73
C VAL A 23 12.05 -24.02 -17.12
N ILE A 24 11.69 -23.06 -17.96
CA ILE A 24 11.31 -23.30 -19.37
C ILE A 24 12.07 -22.35 -20.28
N THR A 25 12.11 -22.70 -21.57
CA THR A 25 12.66 -21.82 -22.58
C THR A 25 11.66 -20.73 -22.98
N ALA A 26 12.17 -19.60 -23.47
CA ALA A 26 11.35 -18.52 -23.99
C ALA A 26 10.48 -18.98 -25.16
N GLN A 27 10.98 -19.88 -25.99
CA GLN A 27 10.22 -20.45 -27.11
C GLN A 27 9.04 -21.31 -26.62
N GLU A 28 9.23 -22.14 -25.59
CA GLU A 28 8.15 -22.90 -24.96
C GLU A 28 7.11 -21.97 -24.33
N PHE A 29 7.54 -20.93 -23.61
CA PHE A 29 6.62 -19.96 -22.99
C PHE A 29 5.76 -19.20 -24.01
N ILE A 30 6.36 -18.80 -25.14
CA ILE A 30 5.65 -18.12 -26.22
C ILE A 30 4.65 -19.09 -26.86
N ALA A 31 5.08 -20.33 -27.13
CA ALA A 31 4.27 -21.37 -27.75
C ALA A 31 3.11 -21.89 -26.88
N GLU A 32 3.22 -21.85 -25.55
CA GLU A 32 2.16 -22.27 -24.61
C GLU A 32 0.84 -21.49 -24.79
N GLY A 33 0.86 -20.31 -25.43
CA GLY A 33 -0.34 -19.49 -25.69
C GLY A 33 -0.99 -18.91 -24.42
N PRO A 34 -2.10 -18.14 -24.54
CA PRO A 34 -2.84 -17.64 -23.39
C PRO A 34 -3.64 -18.77 -22.72
N SER A 35 -3.24 -19.18 -21.52
CA SER A 35 -4.00 -20.13 -20.73
C SER A 35 -5.12 -19.41 -19.96
N LEU A 36 -6.35 -19.44 -20.51
CA LEU A 36 -7.55 -18.77 -19.97
C LEU A 36 -8.02 -19.28 -18.58
N LEU A 37 -7.41 -20.32 -18.03
CA LEU A 37 -7.87 -21.04 -16.83
C LEU A 37 -6.83 -21.16 -15.71
N GLN A 38 -5.65 -20.55 -15.84
CA GLN A 38 -4.58 -20.67 -14.83
C GLN A 38 -4.41 -19.39 -14.01
N ARG A 39 -4.11 -19.56 -12.71
CA ARG A 39 -3.74 -18.47 -11.81
C ARG A 39 -2.56 -17.67 -12.40
N PRO A 40 -2.51 -16.34 -12.19
CA PRO A 40 -1.43 -15.50 -12.72
C PRO A 40 -0.07 -16.06 -12.30
N ARG A 41 0.84 -16.26 -13.25
CA ARG A 41 2.18 -16.82 -12.99
C ARG A 41 3.15 -15.71 -12.62
N ARG A 42 4.16 -16.03 -11.81
CA ARG A 42 5.28 -15.11 -11.56
C ARG A 42 6.42 -15.53 -12.46
N ILE A 43 6.76 -14.66 -13.39
CA ILE A 43 7.73 -14.90 -14.44
C ILE A 43 9.04 -14.20 -14.06
N ILE A 44 10.10 -14.98 -13.92
CA ILE A 44 11.46 -14.48 -13.77
C ILE A 44 12.10 -14.63 -15.14
N ASN A 45 12.11 -13.54 -15.89
CA ASN A 45 12.70 -13.52 -17.21
C ASN A 45 14.21 -13.33 -17.04
N LEU A 46 14.96 -14.40 -17.35
CA LEU A 46 16.41 -14.47 -17.35
C LEU A 46 16.91 -14.70 -18.79
N CYS A 47 16.25 -14.13 -19.79
CA CYS A 47 16.76 -14.17 -21.16
C CYS A 47 18.07 -13.36 -21.28
N ARG A 48 18.90 -13.70 -22.26
CA ARG A 48 20.22 -13.11 -22.45
C ARG A 48 20.18 -11.61 -22.78
N SER A 49 19.11 -11.18 -23.45
CA SER A 49 18.94 -9.82 -23.92
C SER A 49 17.48 -9.39 -23.86
N TYR A 50 17.25 -8.14 -23.45
CA TYR A 50 15.96 -7.47 -23.46
C TYR A 50 15.88 -6.36 -24.52
N ALA A 51 16.76 -6.36 -25.53
CA ALA A 51 16.71 -5.40 -26.63
C ALA A 51 15.34 -5.41 -27.32
N TYR A 52 14.92 -4.28 -27.91
CA TYR A 52 13.67 -4.19 -28.64
C TYR A 52 13.56 -5.31 -29.70
N LEU A 53 12.42 -6.01 -29.72
CA LEU A 53 12.15 -7.18 -30.56
C LEU A 53 13.01 -8.43 -30.28
N SER A 54 13.79 -8.47 -29.19
CA SER A 54 14.43 -9.70 -28.74
C SER A 54 13.40 -10.70 -28.18
N ILE A 55 13.78 -11.97 -28.10
CA ILE A 55 12.92 -12.98 -27.49
C ILE A 55 12.65 -12.69 -26.00
N GLY A 56 13.64 -12.15 -25.28
CA GLY A 56 13.48 -11.71 -23.89
C GLY A 56 12.51 -10.53 -23.75
N TYR A 57 12.52 -9.59 -24.70
CA TYR A 57 11.53 -8.52 -24.77
C TYR A 57 10.11 -9.06 -24.95
N TYR A 58 9.93 -10.01 -25.88
CA TYR A 58 8.62 -10.63 -26.13
C TYR A 58 8.10 -11.46 -24.95
N VAL A 59 8.99 -12.10 -24.18
CA VAL A 59 8.60 -12.81 -22.94
C VAL A 59 7.94 -11.85 -21.96
N SER A 60 8.56 -10.71 -21.66
CA SER A 60 7.98 -9.73 -20.73
C SER A 60 6.71 -9.09 -21.29
N LEU A 61 6.69 -8.77 -22.58
CA LEU A 61 5.51 -8.19 -23.24
C LEU A 61 4.30 -9.12 -23.18
N LEU A 62 4.50 -10.40 -23.50
CA LEU A 62 3.44 -11.39 -23.50
C LEU A 62 3.00 -11.76 -22.08
N ALA A 63 3.93 -11.84 -21.13
CA ALA A 63 3.59 -12.08 -19.73
C ALA A 63 2.66 -10.97 -19.19
N GLU A 64 3.00 -9.70 -19.42
CA GLU A 64 2.14 -8.59 -19.01
C GLU A 64 0.78 -8.59 -19.73
N ALA A 65 0.77 -8.85 -21.05
CA ALA A 65 -0.47 -8.96 -21.81
C ALA A 65 -1.38 -10.12 -21.32
N ARG A 66 -0.79 -11.15 -20.71
CA ARG A 66 -1.49 -12.29 -20.08
C ARG A 66 -1.88 -12.02 -18.62
N GLY A 67 -1.57 -10.83 -18.07
CA GLY A 67 -1.80 -10.51 -16.66
C GLY A 67 -0.84 -11.22 -15.69
N GLU A 68 0.27 -11.78 -16.20
CA GLU A 68 1.32 -12.43 -15.41
C GLU A 68 2.30 -11.39 -14.88
N ARG A 69 2.92 -11.68 -13.73
CA ARG A 69 3.87 -10.77 -13.10
C ARG A 69 5.28 -11.11 -13.57
N VAL A 70 5.82 -10.31 -14.47
CA VAL A 70 7.17 -10.52 -15.01
C VAL A 70 8.20 -9.59 -14.40
N THR A 71 9.41 -10.11 -14.20
CA THR A 71 10.58 -9.33 -13.80
C THR A 71 11.74 -9.68 -14.75
N PRO A 72 12.28 -8.71 -15.52
CA PRO A 72 11.88 -7.29 -15.57
C PRO A 72 10.54 -7.08 -16.32
N SER A 73 9.79 -6.05 -15.90
CA SER A 73 8.58 -5.54 -16.59
C SER A 73 8.92 -4.80 -17.88
N MET A 74 7.94 -4.49 -18.72
CA MET A 74 8.14 -3.69 -19.94
C MET A 74 8.62 -2.27 -19.64
N GLU A 75 8.10 -1.67 -18.57
CA GLU A 75 8.59 -0.39 -18.07
C GLU A 75 10.07 -0.49 -17.67
N ALA A 76 10.42 -1.50 -16.86
CA ALA A 76 11.80 -1.74 -16.43
C ALA A 76 12.75 -1.96 -17.62
N ILE A 77 12.35 -2.75 -18.63
CA ILE A 77 13.13 -2.96 -19.86
C ILE A 77 13.35 -1.64 -20.59
N THR A 78 12.31 -0.81 -20.71
CA THR A 78 12.38 0.48 -21.40
C THR A 78 13.33 1.44 -20.68
N ASP A 79 13.22 1.52 -19.36
CA ASP A 79 14.12 2.34 -18.53
C ASP A 79 15.58 1.91 -18.64
N LEU A 80 15.82 0.60 -18.75
CA LEU A 80 17.15 0.03 -18.95
C LEU A 80 17.71 0.28 -20.35
N GLN A 81 16.90 0.61 -21.34
CA GLN A 81 17.39 0.88 -22.70
C GLN A 81 17.76 2.35 -22.91
N VAL A 82 17.15 3.28 -22.16
CA VAL A 82 17.32 4.73 -22.35
C VAL A 82 18.36 5.30 -21.39
N LYS A 83 19.56 5.62 -21.89
CA LYS A 83 20.68 6.13 -21.08
C LYS A 83 20.31 7.39 -20.26
N ALA A 84 19.54 8.32 -20.82
CA ALA A 84 19.10 9.52 -20.11
C ALA A 84 18.23 9.19 -18.88
N VAL A 85 17.34 8.19 -19.00
CA VAL A 85 16.50 7.70 -17.90
C VAL A 85 17.34 7.01 -16.84
N GLN A 86 18.31 6.18 -17.26
CA GLN A 86 19.25 5.56 -16.32
C GLN A 86 19.99 6.61 -15.49
N THR A 87 20.58 7.62 -16.14
CA THR A 87 21.31 8.70 -15.47
C THR A 87 20.41 9.46 -14.50
N GLN A 88 19.17 9.78 -14.89
CA GLN A 88 18.21 10.45 -14.03
C GLN A 88 17.85 9.63 -12.79
N LYS A 89 17.59 8.33 -12.95
CA LYS A 89 17.29 7.42 -11.83
C LYS A 89 18.50 7.21 -10.91
N LEU A 90 19.71 7.24 -11.45
CA LEU A 90 20.95 7.01 -10.71
C LEU A 90 21.51 8.27 -10.00
N ALA A 91 21.17 9.49 -10.43
CA ALA A 91 21.75 10.74 -9.92
C ALA A 91 21.70 10.89 -8.39
N GLY A 92 20.68 10.33 -7.73
CA GLY A 92 20.58 10.33 -6.27
C GLY A 92 21.28 9.16 -5.57
N LEU A 93 21.53 8.07 -6.32
CA LEU A 93 21.97 6.78 -5.81
C LEU A 93 23.50 6.67 -5.74
N GLU A 94 24.23 7.36 -6.62
CA GLU A 94 25.71 7.36 -6.61
C GLU A 94 26.29 7.85 -5.27
N ARG A 95 25.54 8.68 -4.53
CA ARG A 95 25.91 9.11 -3.17
C ARG A 95 26.06 7.94 -2.18
N CYS A 96 25.39 6.81 -2.42
CA CYS A 96 25.55 5.61 -1.60
C CYS A 96 26.92 4.96 -1.77
N LEU A 97 27.59 5.14 -2.92
CA LEU A 97 28.83 4.44 -3.21
C LEU A 97 30.01 4.95 -2.39
N GLY A 98 30.04 6.23 -1.99
CA GLY A 98 31.07 6.83 -1.13
C GLY A 98 32.51 6.44 -1.53
N PRO A 99 33.50 6.63 -0.65
CA PRO A 99 34.82 6.02 -0.81
C PRO A 99 34.77 4.55 -0.36
N LEU A 100 34.88 3.61 -1.31
CA LEU A 100 34.98 2.17 -1.01
C LEU A 100 36.38 1.84 -0.46
N ALA A 101 36.52 1.80 0.86
CA ALA A 101 37.81 1.72 1.57
C ALA A 101 38.59 0.42 1.30
N SER A 102 37.87 -0.67 1.01
CA SER A 102 38.42 -1.98 0.68
C SER A 102 38.95 -2.09 -0.75
N VAL A 103 38.63 -1.14 -1.64
CA VAL A 103 39.10 -1.13 -3.03
C VAL A 103 40.43 -0.36 -3.12
N PRO A 104 41.54 -1.00 -3.55
CA PRO A 104 42.84 -0.34 -3.66
C PRO A 104 42.79 0.94 -4.49
N ARG A 105 43.54 1.97 -4.07
CA ARG A 105 43.56 3.28 -4.77
C ARG A 105 43.98 3.19 -6.23
N ALA A 106 44.78 2.20 -6.61
CA ALA A 106 45.21 1.99 -8.00
C ALA A 106 44.08 1.49 -8.93
N VAL A 107 42.94 1.06 -8.38
CA VAL A 107 41.78 0.62 -9.17
C VAL A 107 40.93 1.85 -9.48
N GLU A 108 40.97 2.29 -10.74
CA GLU A 108 40.21 3.44 -11.23
C GLU A 108 38.85 3.06 -11.83
N ALA A 109 38.70 1.80 -12.24
CA ALA A 109 37.44 1.27 -12.77
C ALA A 109 37.23 -0.17 -12.32
N MET A 110 35.98 -0.55 -12.07
CA MET A 110 35.61 -1.91 -11.72
C MET A 110 34.19 -2.25 -12.18
N ARG A 111 33.91 -3.53 -12.38
CA ARG A 111 32.57 -4.05 -12.69
C ARG A 111 32.05 -4.85 -11.51
N ILE A 112 30.85 -4.54 -11.06
CA ILE A 112 30.11 -5.34 -10.08
C ILE A 112 28.97 -6.09 -10.76
N GLN A 113 28.69 -7.29 -10.26
CA GLN A 113 27.52 -8.09 -10.63
C GLN A 113 26.52 -8.05 -9.48
N VAL A 114 25.30 -7.62 -9.77
CA VAL A 114 24.20 -7.54 -8.80
C VAL A 114 23.17 -8.62 -9.15
N PHE A 115 22.85 -9.48 -8.19
CA PHE A 115 21.86 -10.55 -8.32
C PHE A 115 20.70 -10.27 -7.37
N PHE A 116 19.53 -9.92 -7.91
CA PHE A 116 18.33 -9.63 -7.13
C PHE A 116 18.55 -8.62 -5.99
N GLY A 117 19.35 -7.57 -6.27
CA GLY A 117 19.71 -6.54 -5.30
C GLY A 117 20.85 -6.90 -4.35
N GLN A 118 21.47 -8.07 -4.50
CA GLN A 118 22.62 -8.50 -3.72
C GLN A 118 23.91 -8.36 -4.51
N VAL A 119 24.99 -8.06 -3.80
CA VAL A 119 26.34 -7.99 -4.35
C VAL A 119 27.30 -8.62 -3.34
N ASP A 120 28.27 -9.37 -3.85
CA ASP A 120 29.46 -9.80 -3.12
C ASP A 120 30.62 -9.66 -4.10
N ASP A 121 31.50 -8.70 -3.84
CA ASP A 121 32.69 -8.50 -4.65
C ASP A 121 33.93 -8.82 -3.84
N ARG A 122 34.36 -10.08 -3.90
CA ARG A 122 35.70 -10.53 -3.47
C ARG A 122 36.05 -10.13 -2.03
N GLY A 123 35.09 -10.18 -1.09
CA GLY A 123 35.31 -9.83 0.32
C GLY A 123 35.19 -8.34 0.65
N ILE A 124 34.69 -7.52 -0.27
CA ILE A 124 34.31 -6.13 -0.02
C ILE A 124 32.94 -6.10 0.67
N GLU A 125 32.93 -6.22 1.99
CA GLU A 125 31.74 -5.95 2.80
C GLU A 125 31.58 -4.44 3.04
N ASP A 126 31.14 -3.72 2.00
CA ASP A 126 30.84 -2.30 2.10
C ASP A 126 29.32 -2.05 2.14
N ARG A 127 28.86 -1.39 3.20
CA ARG A 127 27.42 -1.08 3.39
C ARG A 127 26.88 -0.15 2.31
N GLY A 128 27.68 0.79 1.83
CA GLY A 128 27.29 1.71 0.75
C GLY A 128 27.12 0.97 -0.58
N LEU A 129 28.02 0.04 -0.87
CA LEU A 129 27.92 -0.83 -2.05
C LEU A 129 26.70 -1.76 -1.99
N ALA A 130 26.42 -2.35 -0.83
CA ALA A 130 25.24 -3.20 -0.62
C ALA A 130 23.93 -2.41 -0.72
N GLU A 131 23.86 -1.20 -0.15
CA GLU A 131 22.70 -0.31 -0.28
C GLU A 131 22.50 0.12 -1.74
N PHE A 132 23.59 0.46 -2.43
CA PHE A 132 23.57 0.78 -3.87
C PHE A 132 23.03 -0.39 -4.70
N ALA A 133 23.51 -1.62 -4.45
CA ALA A 133 23.04 -2.83 -5.13
C ALA A 133 21.54 -3.06 -4.91
N SER A 134 21.07 -3.00 -3.66
CA SER A 134 19.64 -3.17 -3.32
C SER A 134 18.77 -2.15 -4.04
N ARG A 135 19.15 -0.86 -3.97
CA ARG A 135 18.37 0.21 -4.58
C ARG A 135 18.43 0.23 -6.11
N SER A 136 19.55 -0.18 -6.71
CA SER A 136 19.65 -0.33 -8.16
C SER A 136 18.66 -1.38 -8.66
N PHE A 137 18.52 -2.50 -7.94
CA PHE A 137 17.50 -3.50 -8.23
C PHE A 137 16.08 -2.97 -8.02
N GLU A 138 15.82 -2.17 -6.98
CA GLU A 138 14.49 -1.56 -6.77
C GLU A 138 14.09 -0.59 -7.90
N LEU A 139 15.04 0.18 -8.43
CA LEU A 139 14.81 1.18 -9.46
C LEU A 139 14.64 0.60 -10.86
N PHE A 140 15.47 -0.40 -11.20
CA PHE A 140 15.51 -0.97 -12.55
C PHE A 140 14.83 -2.34 -12.66
N ARG A 141 14.54 -2.99 -11.53
CA ARG A 141 13.83 -4.29 -11.45
C ARG A 141 14.35 -5.36 -12.40
N CYS A 142 15.65 -5.33 -12.66
CA CYS A 142 16.32 -6.31 -13.50
C CYS A 142 16.95 -7.38 -12.60
N PRO A 143 16.59 -8.67 -12.75
CA PRO A 143 17.08 -9.76 -11.90
C PRO A 143 18.60 -9.79 -11.80
N LEU A 144 19.29 -9.60 -12.93
CA LEU A 144 20.74 -9.63 -13.02
C LEU A 144 21.23 -8.34 -13.67
N LEU A 145 22.14 -7.64 -13.00
CA LEU A 145 22.74 -6.40 -13.48
C LEU A 145 24.26 -6.51 -13.47
N ALA A 146 24.88 -5.96 -14.51
CA ALA A 146 26.29 -5.62 -14.54
C ALA A 146 26.41 -4.10 -14.49
N ILE A 147 27.16 -3.60 -13.51
CA ILE A 147 27.33 -2.16 -13.28
C ILE A 147 28.82 -1.84 -13.33
N ASP A 148 29.21 -0.98 -14.28
CA ASP A 148 30.56 -0.46 -14.43
C ASP A 148 30.68 0.82 -13.60
N LEU A 149 31.63 0.83 -12.68
CA LEU A 149 31.93 1.94 -11.78
C LEU A 149 33.27 2.56 -12.14
N GLU A 150 33.32 3.89 -12.12
CA GLU A 150 34.54 4.70 -12.29
C GLU A 150 34.78 5.52 -11.03
N ARG A 151 36.03 5.58 -10.57
CA ARG A 151 36.41 6.38 -9.42
C ARG A 151 36.34 7.87 -9.77
N LEU A 152 35.88 8.68 -8.83
CA LEU A 152 35.88 10.13 -8.97
C LEU A 152 37.26 10.70 -8.70
N ASP A 153 37.59 11.78 -9.41
CA ASP A 153 38.83 12.54 -9.20
C ASP A 153 38.97 12.94 -7.73
N GLY A 154 40.16 12.74 -7.16
CA GLY A 154 40.44 12.97 -5.74
C GLY A 154 39.98 11.85 -4.80
N GLY A 155 39.46 10.73 -5.31
CA GLY A 155 39.14 9.53 -4.51
C GLY A 155 37.95 9.69 -3.57
N SER A 156 37.13 10.71 -3.79
CA SER A 156 35.96 11.06 -2.96
C SER A 156 34.80 10.06 -3.08
N GLY A 157 34.78 9.25 -4.16
CA GLY A 157 33.89 8.11 -4.29
C GLY A 157 33.86 7.53 -5.69
N TRP A 158 32.71 6.98 -6.08
CA TRP A 158 32.51 6.30 -7.37
C TRP A 158 31.24 6.81 -8.06
N LYS A 159 31.26 6.78 -9.39
CA LYS A 159 30.11 7.06 -10.26
C LYS A 159 29.82 5.84 -11.15
N VAL A 160 28.61 5.77 -11.69
CA VAL A 160 28.19 4.72 -12.61
C VAL A 160 28.54 5.11 -14.05
N ALA A 161 29.47 4.39 -14.66
CA ALA A 161 29.84 4.58 -16.06
C ALA A 161 28.84 3.90 -17.01
N ALA A 162 28.38 2.70 -16.63
CA ALA A 162 27.38 1.94 -17.38
C ALA A 162 26.58 1.01 -16.47
N LEU A 163 25.32 0.80 -16.80
CA LEU A 163 24.44 -0.18 -16.17
C LEU A 163 23.73 -0.97 -17.26
N ARG A 164 23.80 -2.30 -17.19
CA ARG A 164 23.18 -3.18 -18.18
C ARG A 164 22.68 -4.48 -17.56
N PRO A 165 21.66 -5.12 -18.17
CA PRO A 165 21.34 -6.51 -17.87
C PRO A 165 22.57 -7.41 -17.99
N LEU A 166 22.71 -8.36 -17.08
CA LEU A 166 23.75 -9.39 -17.12
C LEU A 166 23.19 -10.66 -17.77
N ASP A 167 23.89 -11.20 -18.77
CA ASP A 167 23.59 -12.52 -19.35
C ASP A 167 23.80 -13.59 -18.26
N PRO A 168 22.83 -14.50 -18.02
CA PRO A 168 22.99 -15.55 -17.01
C PRO A 168 24.25 -16.42 -17.19
N ARG A 169 24.75 -16.56 -18.41
CA ARG A 169 25.98 -17.31 -18.69
C ARG A 169 27.24 -16.61 -18.18
N ASP A 170 27.18 -15.29 -18.03
CA ASP A 170 28.26 -14.45 -17.53
C ASP A 170 28.29 -14.36 -16.00
N VAL A 171 27.38 -15.05 -15.29
CA VAL A 171 27.45 -15.20 -13.83
C VAL A 171 28.72 -15.97 -13.49
N ASP A 172 29.59 -15.36 -12.69
CA ASP A 172 30.83 -15.98 -12.23
C ASP A 172 30.51 -17.25 -11.40
N PRO A 173 31.05 -18.43 -11.74
CA PRO A 173 30.84 -19.67 -10.99
C PRO A 173 31.18 -19.57 -9.49
N THR A 174 32.15 -18.73 -9.12
CA THR A 174 32.48 -18.49 -7.71
C THR A 174 31.36 -17.82 -6.93
N ARG A 175 30.40 -17.20 -7.63
CA ARG A 175 29.26 -16.45 -7.06
C ARG A 175 27.94 -17.20 -7.16
N ASP A 176 27.96 -18.48 -7.50
CA ASP A 176 26.75 -19.31 -7.62
C ASP A 176 25.92 -19.30 -6.33
N SER A 177 26.57 -19.33 -5.16
CA SER A 177 25.87 -19.24 -3.87
C SER A 177 25.14 -17.91 -3.71
N LEU A 178 25.77 -16.78 -4.04
CA LEU A 178 25.16 -15.46 -3.96
C LEU A 178 23.97 -15.33 -4.92
N PHE A 179 24.12 -15.82 -6.16
CA PHE A 179 23.04 -15.85 -7.13
C PHE A 179 21.85 -16.66 -6.62
N LEU A 180 22.11 -17.88 -6.10
CA LEU A 180 21.08 -18.76 -5.57
C LEU A 180 20.42 -18.20 -4.32
N ASP A 181 21.17 -17.52 -3.44
CA ASP A 181 20.62 -16.83 -2.27
C ASP A 181 19.79 -15.60 -2.69
N GLY A 182 20.24 -14.86 -3.70
CA GLY A 182 19.50 -13.79 -4.38
C GLY A 182 18.16 -14.26 -4.91
N LEU A 183 18.21 -15.29 -5.75
CA LEU A 183 17.04 -15.92 -6.35
C LEU A 183 16.14 -16.50 -5.26
N ALA A 184 16.69 -17.21 -4.28
CA ALA A 184 15.93 -17.76 -3.17
C ALA A 184 15.26 -16.65 -2.37
N ARG A 185 15.92 -15.54 -2.00
CA ARG A 185 15.25 -14.43 -1.30
C ARG A 185 14.18 -13.75 -2.16
N PHE A 186 14.42 -13.64 -3.46
CA PHE A 186 13.44 -13.09 -4.39
C PHE A 186 12.21 -14.01 -4.56
N CYS A 187 12.40 -15.32 -4.47
CA CYS A 187 11.37 -16.35 -4.59
C CYS A 187 10.75 -16.79 -3.25
N ARG A 188 11.45 -16.59 -2.12
CA ARG A 188 11.10 -17.13 -0.79
C ARG A 188 9.89 -16.39 -0.22
N ARG A 189 8.85 -17.18 0.02
CA ARG A 189 8.34 -17.34 1.39
C ARG A 189 9.31 -18.18 2.22
N PRO A 190 9.40 -17.96 3.55
CA PRO A 190 10.10 -18.87 4.44
C PRO A 190 9.50 -20.28 4.30
N TRP A 191 10.37 -21.24 4.05
CA TRP A 191 10.03 -22.66 3.95
C TRP A 191 9.30 -23.10 5.23
N ARG A 192 8.02 -23.46 5.10
CA ARG A 192 7.28 -24.21 6.12
C ARG A 192 6.96 -25.59 5.55
N HIS A 193 7.32 -26.60 6.32
CA HIS A 193 6.89 -27.98 6.11
C HIS A 193 5.36 -28.04 6.14
N THR A 194 4.76 -28.45 5.03
CA THR A 194 3.74 -29.52 4.86
C THR A 194 3.09 -29.26 3.48
N PRO A 195 3.02 -30.24 2.56
CA PRO A 195 2.37 -30.02 1.28
C PRO A 195 0.84 -30.10 1.47
N SER A 196 0.14 -28.98 1.32
CA SER A 196 -1.22 -29.00 0.77
C SER A 196 -1.11 -28.86 -0.74
N THR A 197 -1.83 -29.69 -1.48
CA THR A 197 -1.71 -29.91 -2.94
C THR A 197 -2.23 -28.76 -3.80
N SER A 198 -2.55 -27.61 -3.22
CA SER A 198 -2.89 -26.39 -3.93
C SER A 198 -2.34 -25.19 -3.17
N GLY A 199 -1.13 -24.74 -3.52
CA GLY A 199 -0.56 -23.58 -2.80
C GLY A 199 -1.43 -22.30 -2.92
N PRO A 200 -1.09 -21.23 -2.20
CA PRO A 200 -1.99 -20.11 -1.93
C PRO A 200 -2.56 -19.42 -3.19
N ARG A 201 -3.78 -18.90 -3.06
CA ARG A 201 -4.53 -18.10 -4.04
C ARG A 201 -4.00 -16.66 -4.16
N MET A 202 -3.46 -16.13 -3.07
CA MET A 202 -2.96 -14.76 -2.97
C MET A 202 -1.89 -14.64 -1.88
N ASP A 203 -0.93 -13.75 -2.10
CA ASP A 203 0.10 -13.34 -1.17
C ASP A 203 -0.21 -11.94 -0.60
N LEU A 204 -0.68 -11.86 0.65
CA LEU A 204 -1.04 -10.59 1.29
C LEU A 204 0.08 -10.11 2.22
N ALA A 205 0.58 -8.91 1.99
CA ALA A 205 1.41 -8.20 2.96
C ALA A 205 0.53 -7.46 3.96
N ILE A 206 0.79 -7.62 5.26
CA ILE A 206 0.24 -6.75 6.31
C ILE A 206 1.38 -5.90 6.88
N LEU A 207 1.39 -4.60 6.58
CA LEU A 207 2.33 -3.65 7.16
C LEU A 207 1.95 -3.36 8.61
N HIS A 208 2.90 -3.52 9.54
CA HIS A 208 2.73 -3.16 10.93
C HIS A 208 4.05 -2.63 11.53
N ASP A 209 3.94 -1.88 12.64
CA ASP A 209 5.07 -1.54 13.49
C ASP A 209 4.89 -2.21 14.87
N PRO A 210 5.73 -3.19 15.24
CA PRO A 210 5.73 -3.79 16.58
C PRO A 210 5.92 -2.79 17.72
N LYS A 211 6.44 -1.59 17.44
CA LYS A 211 6.73 -0.53 18.40
C LYS A 211 5.66 0.57 18.41
N ASP A 212 4.62 0.48 17.58
CA ASP A 212 3.50 1.42 17.63
C ASP A 212 2.84 1.33 19.02
N PRO A 213 2.77 2.42 19.80
CA PRO A 213 2.15 2.40 21.12
C PRO A 213 0.62 2.20 21.06
N LEU A 214 -0.02 2.56 19.94
CA LEU A 214 -1.46 2.49 19.74
C LEU A 214 -1.78 1.87 18.37
N PRO A 215 -1.40 0.60 18.15
CA PRO A 215 -1.58 -0.02 16.86
C PRO A 215 -3.08 -0.21 16.58
N PRO A 216 -3.50 -0.06 15.31
CA PRO A 216 -4.89 -0.26 14.90
C PRO A 216 -5.33 -1.73 15.08
N SER A 217 -4.39 -2.68 15.09
CA SER A 217 -4.62 -4.06 15.49
C SER A 217 -3.44 -4.57 16.31
N LYS A 218 -3.73 -5.19 17.45
CA LYS A 218 -2.76 -5.84 18.31
C LYS A 218 -2.12 -7.04 17.60
N LEU A 219 -0.91 -7.39 18.01
CA LEU A 219 -0.16 -8.50 17.42
C LEU A 219 -0.94 -9.83 17.44
N LYS A 220 -1.72 -10.11 18.49
CA LYS A 220 -2.57 -11.31 18.56
C LYS A 220 -3.62 -11.33 17.44
N THR A 221 -4.20 -10.18 17.12
CA THR A 221 -5.16 -10.02 16.03
C THR A 221 -4.48 -10.25 14.67
N LEU A 222 -3.29 -9.69 14.46
CA LEU A 222 -2.50 -9.91 13.24
C LEU A 222 -2.14 -11.40 13.07
N GLN A 223 -1.76 -12.09 14.14
CA GLN A 223 -1.50 -13.53 14.13
C GLN A 223 -2.76 -14.35 13.81
N ALA A 224 -3.93 -13.94 14.29
CA ALA A 224 -5.20 -14.58 13.92
C ALA A 224 -5.53 -14.36 12.44
N MET A 225 -5.32 -13.16 11.89
CA MET A 225 -5.45 -12.93 10.44
C MET A 225 -4.52 -13.82 9.63
N VAL A 226 -3.28 -14.05 10.10
CA VAL A 226 -2.34 -14.98 9.44
C VAL A 226 -2.87 -16.41 9.44
N ARG A 227 -3.40 -16.89 10.57
CA ARG A 227 -4.01 -18.23 10.67
C ARG A 227 -5.26 -18.36 9.78
N ILE A 228 -6.19 -17.40 9.86
CA ILE A 228 -7.42 -17.41 9.07
C ILE A 228 -7.09 -17.33 7.57
N GLY A 229 -6.07 -16.55 7.20
CA GLY A 229 -5.54 -16.53 5.84
C GLY A 229 -5.12 -17.92 5.37
N GLN A 230 -4.35 -18.66 6.17
CA GLN A 230 -3.95 -20.04 5.84
C GLN A 230 -5.17 -20.94 5.61
N ASP A 231 -6.20 -20.85 6.45
CA ASP A 231 -7.45 -21.59 6.28
C ASP A 231 -8.22 -21.21 5.00
N MET A 232 -7.96 -20.03 4.44
CA MET A 232 -8.57 -19.50 3.22
C MET A 232 -7.68 -19.63 1.98
N ASP A 233 -6.57 -20.38 2.06
CA ASP A 233 -5.52 -20.43 1.04
C ASP A 233 -4.91 -19.06 0.69
N ILE A 234 -4.96 -18.08 1.59
CA ILE A 234 -4.32 -16.76 1.46
C ILE A 234 -3.11 -16.76 2.37
N ALA A 235 -1.92 -16.66 1.80
CA ALA A 235 -0.75 -16.64 2.64
C ALA A 235 -0.37 -15.20 3.00
N VAL A 236 -0.61 -14.89 4.26
CA VAL A 236 -0.45 -13.57 4.86
C VAL A 236 0.94 -13.49 5.47
N GLU A 237 1.66 -12.42 5.18
CA GLU A 237 2.94 -12.11 5.78
C GLU A 237 2.92 -10.75 6.46
N LEU A 238 3.38 -10.71 7.71
CA LEU A 238 3.56 -9.46 8.42
C LEU A 238 4.89 -8.84 7.97
N ILE A 239 4.83 -7.59 7.48
CA ILE A 239 5.98 -6.84 6.99
C ILE A 239 6.16 -5.54 7.77
N GLU A 240 7.39 -5.04 7.82
CA GLU A 240 7.75 -3.81 8.52
C GLU A 240 8.25 -2.74 7.54
N LYS A 241 8.56 -1.54 8.05
CA LYS A 241 9.15 -0.43 7.28
C LYS A 241 10.37 -0.84 6.42
N LYS A 242 11.21 -1.76 6.91
CA LYS A 242 12.42 -2.24 6.22
C LYS A 242 12.11 -3.06 4.95
N ASP A 243 10.91 -3.62 4.87
CA ASP A 243 10.47 -4.50 3.78
C ASP A 243 9.92 -3.72 2.58
N TYR A 244 10.05 -2.39 2.57
CA TYR A 244 9.59 -1.53 1.49
C TYR A 244 10.10 -1.96 0.11
N SER A 245 11.33 -2.45 0.04
CA SER A 245 11.98 -2.90 -1.20
C SER A 245 11.24 -4.08 -1.84
N ARG A 246 10.78 -5.03 -1.01
CA ARG A 246 10.13 -6.27 -1.45
C ARG A 246 8.61 -6.20 -1.55
N LEU A 247 8.00 -5.01 -1.38
CA LEU A 247 6.55 -4.84 -1.45
C LEU A 247 5.93 -5.42 -2.75
N THR A 248 6.63 -5.31 -3.88
CA THR A 248 6.17 -5.80 -5.19
C THR A 248 6.16 -7.32 -5.33
N GLN A 249 6.67 -8.05 -4.32
CA GLN A 249 6.59 -9.50 -4.27
C GLN A 249 5.20 -9.98 -3.81
N PHE A 250 4.38 -9.11 -3.24
CA PHE A 250 3.04 -9.42 -2.72
C PHE A 250 1.94 -9.07 -3.71
N ASP A 251 0.80 -9.74 -3.57
CA ASP A 251 -0.39 -9.53 -4.39
C ASP A 251 -1.23 -8.34 -3.95
N ALA A 252 -1.25 -8.04 -2.65
CA ALA A 252 -1.96 -6.94 -2.05
C ALA A 252 -1.24 -6.44 -0.79
N LEU A 253 -1.57 -5.22 -0.36
CA LEU A 253 -1.08 -4.61 0.88
C LEU A 253 -2.24 -4.23 1.80
N PHE A 254 -2.17 -4.67 3.05
CA PHE A 254 -3.00 -4.17 4.13
C PHE A 254 -2.14 -3.40 5.14
N ILE A 255 -2.45 -2.14 5.40
CA ILE A 255 -1.73 -1.28 6.33
C ILE A 255 -2.44 -1.39 7.67
N ARG A 256 -1.75 -1.89 8.69
CA ARG A 256 -2.20 -1.94 10.09
C ARG A 256 -1.17 -1.25 10.99
N GLU A 257 -0.87 -0.02 10.62
CA GLU A 257 0.00 0.91 11.34
C GLU A 257 -0.59 2.31 11.17
N THR A 258 -0.34 3.18 12.16
CA THR A 258 -0.71 4.60 12.11
C THR A 258 -0.44 5.26 10.74
N THR A 259 -1.50 5.76 10.11
CA THR A 259 -1.43 6.45 8.82
C THR A 259 -1.24 7.96 9.01
N ALA A 260 -0.31 8.54 8.23
CA ALA A 260 -0.10 9.98 8.18
C ALA A 260 0.59 10.37 6.86
N ILE A 261 0.33 11.58 6.36
CA ILE A 261 0.83 12.06 5.06
C ILE A 261 2.37 12.07 5.05
N ALA A 262 2.99 12.60 6.10
CA ALA A 262 4.45 12.68 6.26
C ALA A 262 5.06 11.39 6.86
N HIS A 263 4.51 10.21 6.55
CA HIS A 263 4.91 8.93 7.16
C HIS A 263 5.28 7.86 6.12
N HIS A 264 5.91 6.75 6.54
CA HIS A 264 6.25 5.66 5.60
C HIS A 264 5.01 4.89 5.16
N THR A 265 3.97 4.79 5.99
CA THR A 265 2.70 4.15 5.63
C THR A 265 2.10 4.76 4.37
N PHE A 266 2.12 6.08 4.24
CA PHE A 266 1.69 6.78 3.01
C PHE A 266 2.58 6.48 1.80
N ARG A 267 3.90 6.29 1.99
CA ARG A 267 4.80 5.87 0.90
C ARG A 267 4.53 4.44 0.43
N PHE A 268 4.26 3.52 1.36
CA PHE A 268 3.82 2.16 1.05
C PHE A 268 2.51 2.17 0.26
N ALA A 269 1.52 2.95 0.72
CA ALA A 269 0.24 3.10 0.03
C ALA A 269 0.43 3.61 -1.41
N ARG A 270 1.25 4.66 -1.60
CA ARG A 270 1.53 5.23 -2.92
C ARG A 270 2.24 4.25 -3.84
N LYS A 271 3.24 3.52 -3.32
CA LYS A 271 3.96 2.50 -4.08
C LYS A 271 3.01 1.38 -4.48
N ALA A 272 2.18 0.87 -3.58
CA ALA A 272 1.20 -0.16 -3.92
C ALA A 272 0.23 0.31 -5.02
N ALA A 273 -0.34 1.50 -4.86
CA ALA A 273 -1.28 2.06 -5.83
C ALA A 273 -0.63 2.30 -7.21
N SER A 274 0.60 2.81 -7.26
CA SER A 274 1.29 3.03 -8.55
C SER A 274 1.60 1.73 -9.28
N GLU A 275 1.73 0.62 -8.56
CA GLU A 275 1.97 -0.72 -9.11
C GLU A 275 0.68 -1.48 -9.47
N GLY A 276 -0.48 -0.81 -9.37
CA GLY A 276 -1.79 -1.44 -9.51
C GLY A 276 -2.01 -2.58 -8.50
N MET A 277 -1.30 -2.56 -7.37
CA MET A 277 -1.47 -3.52 -6.29
C MET A 277 -2.63 -3.06 -5.41
N PRO A 278 -3.67 -3.91 -5.19
CA PRO A 278 -4.72 -3.62 -4.23
C PRO A 278 -4.13 -3.23 -2.87
N VAL A 279 -4.55 -2.09 -2.35
CA VAL A 279 -4.06 -1.57 -1.09
C VAL A 279 -5.19 -0.99 -0.26
N ILE A 280 -5.19 -1.35 1.02
CA ILE A 280 -5.98 -0.71 2.07
C ILE A 280 -4.99 -0.36 3.18
N ASP A 281 -4.80 0.88 3.58
CA ASP A 281 -5.51 2.08 3.14
C ASP A 281 -4.87 2.67 1.88
N ASP A 282 -5.70 2.99 0.88
CA ASP A 282 -5.21 3.62 -0.34
C ASP A 282 -4.80 5.09 -0.09
N PRO A 283 -3.91 5.68 -0.91
CA PRO A 283 -3.44 7.04 -0.70
C PRO A 283 -4.55 8.10 -0.65
N GLY A 284 -5.63 7.90 -1.42
CA GLY A 284 -6.77 8.80 -1.45
C GLY A 284 -7.53 8.77 -0.13
N SER A 285 -7.80 7.57 0.40
CA SER A 285 -8.43 7.39 1.71
C SER A 285 -7.60 8.01 2.83
N ILE A 286 -6.29 7.76 2.88
CA ILE A 286 -5.40 8.35 3.89
C ILE A 286 -5.46 9.88 3.84
N LEU A 287 -5.33 10.49 2.65
CA LEU A 287 -5.38 11.95 2.48
C LEU A 287 -6.71 12.57 2.93
N ARG A 288 -7.82 11.91 2.61
CA ARG A 288 -9.16 12.39 2.95
C ARG A 288 -9.44 12.26 4.44
N CYS A 289 -9.14 11.11 5.05
CA CYS A 289 -9.44 10.83 6.46
C CYS A 289 -8.54 11.61 7.43
N THR A 290 -7.26 11.80 7.09
CA THR A 290 -6.31 12.55 7.93
C THR A 290 -6.62 14.05 7.99
N ASN A 291 -7.34 14.60 7.00
CA ASN A 291 -7.68 16.01 6.92
C ASN A 291 -9.08 16.31 7.49
N LYS A 292 -9.14 16.70 8.77
CA LYS A 292 -10.41 16.99 9.46
C LYS A 292 -11.17 18.18 8.89
N ALA A 293 -10.47 19.16 8.32
CA ALA A 293 -11.11 20.31 7.68
C ALA A 293 -11.87 19.87 6.42
N PHE A 294 -11.20 19.11 5.56
CA PHE A 294 -11.80 18.53 4.37
C PHE A 294 -12.98 17.60 4.71
N LEU A 295 -12.83 16.71 5.70
CA LEU A 295 -13.93 15.85 6.14
C LEU A 295 -15.14 16.66 6.61
N SER A 296 -14.92 17.70 7.42
CA SER A 296 -16.02 18.54 7.91
C SER A 296 -16.78 19.21 6.77
N GLU A 297 -16.09 19.76 5.78
CA GLU A 297 -16.73 20.39 4.62
C GLU A 297 -17.42 19.35 3.72
N LEU A 298 -16.79 18.20 3.50
CA LEU A 298 -17.32 17.10 2.69
C LEU A 298 -18.64 16.57 3.26
N LEU A 299 -18.69 16.31 4.56
CA LEU A 299 -19.89 15.80 5.24
C LEU A 299 -21.01 16.84 5.22
N ALA A 300 -20.70 18.09 5.59
CA ALA A 300 -21.69 19.18 5.59
C ALA A 300 -22.25 19.44 4.17
N GLY A 301 -21.40 19.48 3.15
CA GLY A 301 -21.80 19.70 1.76
C GLY A 301 -22.67 18.60 1.17
N ASN A 302 -22.65 17.39 1.74
CA ASN A 302 -23.47 16.25 1.33
C ASN A 302 -24.68 16.00 2.26
N GLY A 303 -25.00 16.97 3.13
CA GLY A 303 -26.13 16.88 4.03
C GLY A 303 -26.01 15.72 5.04
N ILE A 304 -24.79 15.36 5.43
CA ILE A 304 -24.54 14.42 6.53
C ILE A 304 -24.49 15.25 7.81
N ALA A 305 -25.32 14.87 8.78
CA ALA A 305 -25.39 15.56 10.05
C ALA A 305 -24.07 15.41 10.82
N THR A 306 -23.44 16.53 11.13
CA THR A 306 -22.24 16.63 11.96
C THR A 306 -22.43 17.73 13.00
N PRO A 307 -21.71 17.72 14.13
CA PRO A 307 -21.72 18.87 15.02
C PRO A 307 -21.25 20.12 14.27
N ARG A 308 -21.82 21.29 14.63
CA ARG A 308 -21.43 22.56 14.01
C ARG A 308 -19.94 22.76 14.17
N THR A 309 -19.26 23.00 13.06
CA THR A 309 -17.80 23.14 13.01
C THR A 309 -17.46 24.47 12.37
N LEU A 310 -16.57 25.22 13.01
CA LEU A 310 -16.12 26.55 12.62
C LEU A 310 -14.59 26.55 12.50
N PHE A 311 -14.08 27.37 11.58
CA PHE A 311 -12.65 27.51 11.33
C PHE A 311 -12.10 28.74 12.05
N LEU A 312 -11.18 28.51 12.98
CA LEU A 312 -10.55 29.51 13.80
C LEU A 312 -9.13 29.80 13.30
N THR A 313 -8.84 31.08 13.07
CA THR A 313 -7.50 31.59 12.76
C THR A 313 -7.10 32.61 13.82
N ARG A 314 -5.80 32.93 13.90
CA ARG A 314 -5.31 34.00 14.81
C ARG A 314 -6.03 35.34 14.61
N ARG A 315 -6.47 35.64 13.38
CA ARG A 315 -7.16 36.89 13.03
C ARG A 315 -8.62 36.91 13.44
N THR A 316 -9.26 35.74 13.48
CA THR A 316 -10.69 35.61 13.78
C THR A 316 -10.96 35.30 15.24
N LEU A 317 -9.92 35.14 16.08
CA LEU A 317 -10.08 34.74 17.48
C LEU A 317 -11.06 35.61 18.25
N THR A 318 -10.97 36.94 18.14
CA THR A 318 -11.82 37.87 18.89
C THR A 318 -13.30 37.83 18.48
N SER A 319 -13.64 37.37 17.28
CA SER A 319 -15.03 37.32 16.82
C SER A 319 -15.79 36.07 17.27
N PHE A 320 -15.11 35.11 17.92
CA PHE A 320 -15.70 33.84 18.36
C PHE A 320 -16.43 33.92 19.70
N GLU A 321 -16.19 34.95 20.52
CA GLU A 321 -16.78 35.06 21.86
C GLU A 321 -18.32 34.97 21.85
N THR A 322 -18.95 35.58 20.84
CA THR A 322 -20.41 35.63 20.70
C THR A 322 -20.99 34.52 19.83
N GLN A 323 -20.17 33.70 19.18
CA GLN A 323 -20.61 32.69 18.22
C GLN A 323 -20.63 31.26 18.78
N LEU A 324 -19.98 31.04 19.92
CA LEU A 324 -19.75 29.74 20.51
C LEU A 324 -20.78 29.40 21.60
N THR A 325 -21.15 28.13 21.64
CA THR A 325 -21.83 27.52 22.77
C THR A 325 -20.81 26.68 23.54
N TYR A 326 -20.82 26.75 24.87
CA TYR A 326 -19.91 25.97 25.71
C TYR A 326 -20.61 24.76 26.32
N PRO A 327 -19.89 23.64 26.53
CA PRO A 327 -18.48 23.44 26.17
C PRO A 327 -18.23 23.35 24.66
N ALA A 328 -17.02 23.73 24.23
CA ALA A 328 -16.58 23.66 22.85
C ALA A 328 -15.35 22.77 22.70
N VAL A 329 -15.21 22.08 21.57
CA VAL A 329 -14.09 21.18 21.28
C VAL A 329 -13.18 21.82 20.24
N LEU A 330 -11.88 21.96 20.56
CA LEU A 330 -10.86 22.47 19.66
C LEU A 330 -10.01 21.31 19.12
N LYS A 331 -9.76 21.30 17.80
CA LYS A 331 -9.02 20.25 17.08
C LYS A 331 -8.05 20.88 16.07
N VAL A 332 -6.89 20.25 15.87
CA VAL A 332 -5.96 20.60 14.78
C VAL A 332 -6.37 19.84 13.50
N PRO A 333 -6.35 20.47 12.30
CA PRO A 333 -6.74 19.84 11.04
C PRO A 333 -5.92 18.60 10.68
N ASP A 334 -4.60 18.67 10.91
CA ASP A 334 -3.61 17.64 10.58
C ASP A 334 -3.19 16.94 11.88
N GLY A 335 -3.55 15.68 12.04
CA GLY A 335 -3.15 14.89 13.20
C GLY A 335 -3.87 13.56 13.30
N ALA A 336 -3.09 12.48 13.40
CA ALA A 336 -3.57 11.18 13.83
C ALA A 336 -3.68 11.14 15.37
N PHE A 337 -4.56 10.29 15.92
CA PHE A 337 -4.61 9.90 17.34
C PHE A 337 -4.98 10.93 18.41
N SER A 338 -5.99 11.80 18.22
CA SER A 338 -6.66 12.57 19.31
C SER A 338 -5.78 13.43 20.24
N LEU A 339 -4.46 13.46 20.07
CA LEU A 339 -3.46 14.16 20.89
C LEU A 339 -3.64 15.68 20.85
N SER A 340 -4.39 16.17 19.87
CA SER A 340 -4.67 17.58 19.63
C SER A 340 -6.17 17.91 19.72
N VAL A 341 -6.95 17.13 20.49
CA VAL A 341 -8.36 17.43 20.77
C VAL A 341 -8.48 17.89 22.22
N LYS A 342 -8.96 19.12 22.45
CA LYS A 342 -9.14 19.69 23.80
C LYS A 342 -10.55 20.27 23.94
N LYS A 343 -11.13 20.15 25.13
CA LYS A 343 -12.45 20.70 25.46
C LYS A 343 -12.29 21.95 26.31
N ALA A 344 -12.96 23.03 25.93
CA ALA A 344 -13.03 24.27 26.68
C ALA A 344 -14.42 24.43 27.30
N GLU A 345 -14.49 24.63 28.61
CA GLU A 345 -15.76 24.81 29.35
C GLU A 345 -16.26 26.27 29.30
N ASN A 346 -15.40 27.21 28.95
CA ASN A 346 -15.71 28.64 28.89
C ASN A 346 -14.71 29.40 27.99
N TRP A 347 -14.96 30.68 27.78
CA TRP A 347 -14.15 31.55 26.92
C TRP A 347 -12.69 31.67 27.35
N GLN A 348 -12.43 31.78 28.66
CA GLN A 348 -11.06 31.89 29.17
C GLN A 348 -10.25 30.62 28.83
N GLN A 349 -10.81 29.45 29.12
CA GLN A 349 -10.18 28.17 28.76
C GLN A 349 -10.02 28.02 27.24
N PHE A 350 -11.00 28.48 26.46
CA PHE A 350 -10.94 28.46 25.00
C PHE A 350 -9.74 29.27 24.49
N GLN A 351 -9.53 30.49 24.99
CA GLN A 351 -8.40 31.34 24.61
C GLN A 351 -7.05 30.70 24.96
N GLU A 352 -6.92 30.13 26.16
CA GLU A 352 -5.70 29.45 26.60
C GLU A 352 -5.37 28.23 25.72
N ILE A 353 -6.37 27.39 25.44
CA ILE A 353 -6.23 26.22 24.57
C ILE A 353 -5.87 26.64 23.14
N ALA A 354 -6.60 27.61 22.58
CA ALA A 354 -6.35 28.11 21.24
C ALA A 354 -4.93 28.70 21.11
N ALA A 355 -4.51 29.53 22.07
CA ALA A 355 -3.16 30.09 22.09
C ALA A 355 -2.06 29.02 22.13
N SER A 356 -2.29 27.93 22.88
CA SER A 356 -1.38 26.79 22.89
C SER A 356 -1.34 26.05 21.54
N MET A 357 -2.48 25.78 20.92
CA MET A 357 -2.57 25.07 19.64
C MET A 357 -1.99 25.88 18.48
N PHE A 358 -2.18 27.21 18.50
CA PHE A 358 -1.62 28.10 17.48
C PHE A 358 -0.08 28.13 17.44
N LYS A 359 0.61 27.57 18.45
CA LYS A 359 2.07 27.38 18.40
C LYS A 359 2.49 26.32 17.37
N GLN A 360 1.58 25.44 16.97
CA GLN A 360 1.86 24.27 16.12
C GLN A 360 1.02 24.24 14.83
N SER A 361 -0.03 25.05 14.73
CA SER A 361 -0.89 25.12 13.54
C SER A 361 -1.41 26.54 13.32
N ASP A 362 -1.61 26.94 12.07
CA ASP A 362 -2.21 28.23 11.71
C ASP A 362 -3.75 28.19 11.70
N LEU A 363 -4.33 26.99 11.74
CA LEU A 363 -5.77 26.75 11.63
C LEU A 363 -6.23 25.79 12.74
N ILE A 364 -7.33 26.12 13.40
CA ILE A 364 -7.96 25.27 14.41
C ILE A 364 -9.42 25.06 14.02
N LEU A 365 -9.91 23.83 14.15
CA LEU A 365 -11.34 23.52 14.05
C LEU A 365 -11.96 23.67 15.43
N VAL A 366 -13.06 24.41 15.52
CA VAL A 366 -13.86 24.55 16.72
C VAL A 366 -15.20 23.90 16.46
N GLN A 367 -15.56 22.93 17.29
CA GLN A 367 -16.74 22.09 17.09
C GLN A 367 -17.62 22.10 18.35
N ASP A 368 -18.93 22.13 18.17
CA ASP A 368 -19.88 22.01 19.29
C ASP A 368 -19.67 20.69 20.04
N TYR A 369 -19.68 20.74 21.38
CA TYR A 369 -19.59 19.54 22.19
C TYR A 369 -20.92 18.78 22.19
N VAL A 370 -20.88 17.51 21.84
CA VAL A 370 -22.04 16.62 21.87
C VAL A 370 -21.78 15.52 22.90
N TYR A 371 -22.57 15.53 23.97
CA TYR A 371 -22.50 14.50 25.01
C TYR A 371 -23.36 13.28 24.65
N THR A 372 -22.77 12.10 24.85
CA THR A 372 -23.42 10.80 24.74
C THR A 372 -22.82 9.85 25.78
N PRO A 373 -23.60 8.86 26.28
CA PRO A 373 -23.08 7.88 27.24
C PRO A 373 -22.05 6.93 26.60
N PHE A 374 -22.10 6.77 25.28
CA PHE A 374 -21.15 6.01 24.48
C PHE A 374 -21.14 6.57 23.06
N ASP A 375 -20.08 6.24 22.32
CA ASP A 375 -19.96 6.55 20.90
C ASP A 375 -20.05 5.26 20.08
N TRP A 376 -20.79 5.31 18.98
CA TRP A 376 -20.82 4.22 18.02
C TRP A 376 -19.58 4.28 17.15
N ARG A 377 -18.99 3.12 16.86
CA ARG A 377 -18.06 2.94 15.74
C ARG A 377 -18.62 1.87 14.83
N ILE A 378 -18.80 2.22 13.56
CA ILE A 378 -19.28 1.31 12.53
C ILE A 378 -18.13 1.05 11.56
N GLY A 379 -17.66 -0.19 11.54
CA GLY A 379 -16.64 -0.65 10.60
C GLY A 379 -17.26 -0.99 9.26
N ILE A 380 -16.81 -0.33 8.20
CA ILE A 380 -17.32 -0.46 6.84
C ILE A 380 -16.18 -0.84 5.91
N LEU A 381 -16.39 -1.86 5.09
CA LEU A 381 -15.47 -2.32 4.07
C LEU A 381 -16.18 -2.30 2.72
N ALA A 382 -15.70 -1.51 1.77
CA ALA A 382 -16.28 -1.42 0.43
C ALA A 382 -17.81 -1.18 0.43
N GLY A 383 -18.28 -0.32 1.33
CA GLY A 383 -19.69 0.01 1.49
C GLY A 383 -20.51 -0.99 2.33
N GLU A 384 -19.93 -2.12 2.74
CA GLU A 384 -20.60 -3.12 3.58
C GLU A 384 -20.18 -2.99 5.05
N VAL A 385 -21.14 -3.08 5.97
CA VAL A 385 -20.85 -3.07 7.41
C VAL A 385 -20.26 -4.42 7.84
N ILE A 386 -19.07 -4.39 8.43
CA ILE A 386 -18.34 -5.59 8.87
C ILE A 386 -18.31 -5.77 10.38
N PHE A 387 -18.42 -4.69 11.16
CA PHE A 387 -18.58 -4.75 12.61
C PHE A 387 -19.25 -3.47 13.14
N ALA A 388 -19.79 -3.55 14.36
CA ALA A 388 -20.25 -2.40 15.11
C ALA A 388 -19.85 -2.52 16.58
N ALA A 389 -19.44 -1.41 17.18
CA ALA A 389 -19.04 -1.36 18.58
C ALA A 389 -19.53 -0.07 19.25
N LYS A 390 -19.78 -0.17 20.56
CA LYS A 390 -19.97 0.97 21.45
C LYS A 390 -18.69 1.18 22.25
N TYR A 391 -18.15 2.39 22.15
CA TYR A 391 -17.05 2.85 22.99
C TYR A 391 -17.60 3.70 24.12
N PHE A 392 -17.45 3.22 25.34
CA PHE A 392 -17.85 3.96 26.53
C PHE A 392 -16.75 4.93 26.93
N MET A 393 -17.11 6.03 27.56
CA MET A 393 -16.15 7.00 28.09
C MET A 393 -15.43 6.41 29.33
N SER A 394 -14.15 6.71 29.51
CA SER A 394 -13.39 6.30 30.69
C SER A 394 -13.91 7.02 31.95
N SER A 395 -13.89 6.36 33.12
CA SER A 395 -14.48 6.90 34.36
C SER A 395 -13.84 8.26 34.73
N GLY A 396 -14.62 9.34 34.64
CA GLY A 396 -14.18 10.71 34.93
C GLY A 396 -13.60 11.49 33.74
N HIS A 397 -13.52 10.90 32.55
CA HIS A 397 -12.92 11.54 31.36
C HIS A 397 -13.78 11.36 30.11
N TRP A 398 -13.98 12.45 29.35
CA TRP A 398 -14.84 12.50 28.15
C TRP A 398 -14.14 11.96 26.88
N GLN A 399 -12.90 11.51 26.98
CA GLN A 399 -12.13 10.88 25.90
C GLN A 399 -12.10 9.36 26.10
N ILE A 400 -12.12 8.63 24.99
CA ILE A 400 -12.07 7.15 24.98
C ILE A 400 -10.69 6.64 25.42
N ILE A 401 -9.62 7.42 25.22
CA ILE A 401 -8.24 7.11 25.60
C ILE A 401 -7.74 8.18 26.58
N GLN A 402 -7.31 7.76 27.76
CA GLN A 402 -6.58 8.59 28.72
C GLN A 402 -5.08 8.30 28.61
N HIS A 403 -4.24 9.31 28.47
CA HIS A 403 -2.79 9.17 28.69
C HIS A 403 -2.48 9.47 30.16
N GLY A 404 -2.08 8.46 30.93
CA GLY A 404 -1.58 8.62 32.30
C GLY A 404 -0.11 9.03 32.35
N GLU A 405 0.36 9.46 33.52
CA GLU A 405 1.79 9.65 33.76
C GLU A 405 2.53 8.32 33.59
N ALA A 406 3.74 8.37 33.02
CA ALA A 406 4.61 7.22 32.73
C ALA A 406 4.12 6.24 31.63
N GLY A 407 3.24 6.67 30.71
CA GLY A 407 2.95 5.91 29.48
C GLY A 407 1.91 4.80 29.62
N ALA A 408 1.20 4.73 30.76
CA ALA A 408 0.00 3.91 30.89
C ALA A 408 -1.18 4.62 30.24
N TYR A 409 -1.99 3.91 29.43
CA TYR A 409 -3.25 4.43 28.91
C TYR A 409 -4.45 3.65 29.46
N THR A 410 -5.53 4.36 29.75
CA THR A 410 -6.80 3.79 30.19
C THR A 410 -7.82 3.96 29.08
N GLU A 411 -8.22 2.85 28.45
CA GLU A 411 -9.31 2.81 27.46
C GLU A 411 -10.65 2.59 28.15
N GLY A 412 -11.69 3.29 27.70
CA GLY A 412 -13.05 2.98 28.08
C GLY A 412 -13.48 1.58 27.61
N ARG A 413 -14.52 1.01 28.23
CA ARG A 413 -15.03 -0.31 27.83
C ARG A 413 -15.47 -0.29 26.37
N THR A 414 -15.06 -1.30 25.61
CA THR A 414 -15.57 -1.57 24.25
C THR A 414 -16.59 -2.68 24.33
N GLN A 415 -17.74 -2.49 23.69
CA GLN A 415 -18.79 -3.50 23.57
C GLN A 415 -19.13 -3.70 22.09
N ALA A 416 -18.77 -4.85 21.52
CA ALA A 416 -19.28 -5.23 20.22
C ALA A 416 -20.80 -5.41 20.25
N VAL A 417 -21.45 -5.05 19.15
CA VAL A 417 -22.89 -5.19 18.93
C VAL A 417 -23.07 -5.92 17.59
N PRO A 418 -23.89 -6.99 17.54
CA PRO A 418 -24.26 -7.62 16.27
C PRO A 418 -24.83 -6.58 15.30
N VAL A 419 -24.43 -6.62 14.03
CA VAL A 419 -24.78 -5.58 13.05
C VAL A 419 -26.30 -5.48 12.87
N GLU A 420 -26.99 -6.61 12.94
CA GLU A 420 -28.45 -6.75 12.90
C GLU A 420 -29.19 -6.08 14.07
N GLU A 421 -28.50 -5.85 15.20
CA GLU A 421 -29.07 -5.15 16.37
C GLU A 421 -28.79 -3.64 16.35
N VAL A 422 -27.96 -3.16 15.42
CA VAL A 422 -27.65 -1.74 15.32
C VAL A 422 -28.83 -1.01 14.68
N PRO A 423 -29.32 0.09 15.29
CA PRO A 423 -30.40 0.87 14.70
C PRO A 423 -30.06 1.35 13.29
N ARG A 424 -31.03 1.22 12.37
CA ARG A 424 -30.89 1.66 10.98
C ARG A 424 -30.48 3.14 10.86
N GLU A 425 -31.00 3.97 11.75
CA GLU A 425 -30.66 5.40 11.87
C GLU A 425 -29.17 5.68 12.18
N VAL A 426 -28.42 4.69 12.68
CA VAL A 426 -26.97 4.76 12.89
C VAL A 426 -26.22 4.21 11.67
N ILE A 427 -26.67 3.10 11.10
CA ILE A 427 -26.00 2.44 9.96
C ILE A 427 -26.06 3.29 8.70
N GLU A 428 -27.21 3.84 8.35
CA GLU A 428 -27.39 4.62 7.12
C GLU A 428 -26.45 5.84 7.00
N PRO A 429 -26.37 6.74 8.01
CA PRO A 429 -25.44 7.85 7.93
C PRO A 429 -23.97 7.39 7.92
N ALA A 430 -23.64 6.28 8.61
CA ALA A 430 -22.28 5.74 8.60
C ALA A 430 -21.87 5.26 7.20
N VAL A 431 -22.71 4.44 6.55
CA VAL A 431 -22.46 3.93 5.20
C VAL A 431 -22.39 5.07 4.18
N ARG A 432 -23.31 6.04 4.27
CA ARG A 432 -23.28 7.23 3.41
C ARG A 432 -21.98 8.03 3.60
N ALA A 433 -21.55 8.23 4.83
CA ALA A 433 -20.32 8.98 5.14
C ALA A 433 -19.08 8.28 4.59
N ALA A 434 -18.93 6.97 4.83
CA ALA A 434 -17.84 6.18 4.29
C ALA A 434 -17.81 6.19 2.75
N GLY A 435 -18.98 6.10 2.10
CA GLY A 435 -19.10 6.13 0.64
C GLY A 435 -18.64 7.44 -0.02
N LEU A 436 -18.60 8.55 0.71
CA LEU A 436 -18.00 9.80 0.21
C LEU A 436 -16.47 9.75 0.18
N ILE A 437 -15.85 8.87 0.98
CA ILE A 437 -14.40 8.68 1.03
C ILE A 437 -13.95 7.71 -0.04
N GLY A 438 -14.60 6.54 -0.16
CA GLY A 438 -14.25 5.54 -1.17
C GLY A 438 -14.75 4.14 -0.82
N ASN A 439 -14.02 3.13 -1.32
CA ASN A 439 -14.36 1.71 -1.16
C ASN A 439 -13.35 0.96 -0.27
N GLY A 440 -12.58 1.69 0.56
CA GLY A 440 -11.61 1.11 1.49
C GLY A 440 -12.24 0.49 2.74
N LEU A 441 -11.41 0.36 3.77
CA LEU A 441 -11.85 0.09 5.14
C LEU A 441 -12.01 1.43 5.86
N TYR A 442 -13.12 1.62 6.56
CA TYR A 442 -13.37 2.83 7.33
C TYR A 442 -14.01 2.49 8.67
N GLY A 443 -13.62 3.19 9.73
CA GLY A 443 -14.39 3.26 10.97
C GLY A 443 -15.07 4.61 11.03
N VAL A 444 -16.40 4.62 11.02
CA VAL A 444 -17.17 5.85 11.17
C VAL A 444 -17.64 5.98 12.61
N ASP A 445 -17.30 7.09 13.24
CA ASP A 445 -17.67 7.37 14.61
C ASP A 445 -18.90 8.27 14.66
N LEU A 446 -19.90 7.84 15.42
CA LEU A 446 -21.18 8.53 15.51
C LEU A 446 -21.62 8.71 16.95
N LYS A 447 -22.30 9.83 17.20
CA LYS A 447 -23.01 10.10 18.44
C LYS A 447 -24.50 10.05 18.19
N GLN A 448 -25.20 9.29 19.03
CA GLN A 448 -26.65 9.19 19.01
C GLN A 448 -27.24 10.09 20.09
N THR A 449 -27.95 11.14 19.66
CA THR A 449 -28.60 12.11 20.55
C THR A 449 -30.11 12.02 20.43
N LYS A 450 -30.85 12.72 21.32
CA LYS A 450 -32.31 12.84 21.20
C LYS A 450 -32.75 13.53 19.90
N ALA A 451 -31.91 14.36 19.30
CA ALA A 451 -32.20 15.07 18.06
C ALA A 451 -31.83 14.26 16.80
N GLY A 452 -31.19 13.10 16.97
CA GLY A 452 -30.72 12.26 15.87
C GLY A 452 -29.25 11.87 16.00
N VAL A 453 -28.77 11.17 14.98
CA VAL A 453 -27.39 10.68 14.87
C VAL A 453 -26.53 11.72 14.14
N VAL A 454 -25.34 11.98 14.67
CA VAL A 454 -24.34 12.86 14.06
C VAL A 454 -23.02 12.12 13.86
N VAL A 455 -22.41 12.29 12.69
CA VAL A 455 -21.08 11.76 12.38
C VAL A 455 -20.02 12.69 12.99
N ILE A 456 -19.03 12.09 13.66
CA ILE A 456 -17.97 12.80 14.36
C ILE A 456 -16.66 12.76 13.57
N GLU A 457 -16.28 11.57 13.12
CA GLU A 457 -15.06 11.34 12.35
C GLU A 457 -15.16 10.08 11.48
N ILE A 458 -14.28 10.01 10.49
CA ILE A 458 -14.07 8.82 9.66
C ILE A 458 -12.59 8.49 9.72
N ASN A 459 -12.28 7.29 10.18
CA ASN A 459 -10.93 6.75 10.30
C ASN A 459 -10.67 5.81 9.12
N ASP A 460 -9.64 6.06 8.32
CA ASP A 460 -9.15 5.13 7.28
C ASP A 460 -8.61 3.85 7.90
N ASN A 461 -7.96 3.94 9.06
CA ASN A 461 -7.35 2.78 9.70
C ASN A 461 -7.98 2.45 11.07
N PRO A 462 -9.25 2.00 11.12
CA PRO A 462 -9.97 1.83 12.37
C PRO A 462 -9.40 0.69 13.21
N ASN A 463 -9.61 0.75 14.53
CA ASN A 463 -9.28 -0.36 15.42
C ASN A 463 -10.11 -1.60 15.09
N ILE A 464 -9.43 -2.75 15.04
CA ILE A 464 -10.06 -4.07 14.93
C ILE A 464 -9.22 -5.04 15.74
N ASP A 465 -9.76 -5.51 16.87
CA ASP A 465 -9.07 -6.40 17.79
C ASP A 465 -9.91 -7.58 18.27
N LEU A 466 -9.23 -8.72 18.47
CA LEU A 466 -9.82 -9.94 19.01
C LEU A 466 -10.44 -9.71 20.39
N GLY A 467 -11.69 -10.13 20.55
CA GLY A 467 -12.47 -9.99 21.77
C GLY A 467 -12.97 -8.57 22.03
N LEU A 468 -12.71 -7.63 21.12
CA LEU A 468 -13.17 -6.23 21.21
C LEU A 468 -14.17 -5.94 20.10
N GLU A 469 -13.76 -5.30 19.01
CA GLU A 469 -14.65 -4.94 17.90
C GLU A 469 -15.19 -6.17 17.15
N ASP A 470 -14.41 -7.25 17.10
CA ASP A 470 -14.81 -8.47 16.44
C ASP A 470 -15.77 -9.34 17.27
N ALA A 471 -15.95 -9.08 18.58
CA ALA A 471 -16.53 -10.05 19.51
C ALA A 471 -17.96 -10.52 19.16
N ALA A 472 -18.73 -9.70 18.44
CA ALA A 472 -20.07 -10.09 17.96
C ALA A 472 -20.03 -10.98 16.69
N ALA A 473 -19.09 -10.74 15.78
CA ALA A 473 -18.99 -11.43 14.49
C ALA A 473 -17.87 -12.50 14.44
N GLY A 474 -17.02 -12.54 15.47
CA GLY A 474 -15.83 -13.37 15.59
C GLY A 474 -14.93 -13.29 14.36
N GLU A 475 -14.46 -14.46 13.91
CA GLU A 475 -13.60 -14.57 12.74
C GLU A 475 -14.24 -14.05 11.43
N GLY A 476 -15.57 -13.86 11.40
CA GLY A 476 -16.29 -13.37 10.24
C GLY A 476 -15.77 -12.01 9.74
N VAL A 477 -15.32 -11.13 10.64
CA VAL A 477 -14.73 -9.83 10.29
C VAL A 477 -13.46 -10.01 9.43
N TYR A 478 -12.55 -10.87 9.89
CA TYR A 478 -11.28 -11.14 9.21
C TYR A 478 -11.50 -11.89 7.89
N ARG A 479 -12.44 -12.84 7.86
CA ARG A 479 -12.79 -13.57 6.63
C ARG A 479 -13.36 -12.64 5.56
N LYS A 480 -14.20 -11.66 5.93
CA LYS A 480 -14.68 -10.62 5.01
C LYS A 480 -13.54 -9.75 4.47
N LEU A 481 -12.65 -9.27 5.35
CA LEU A 481 -11.46 -8.49 4.95
C LEU A 481 -10.57 -9.24 3.95
N LEU A 482 -10.21 -10.48 4.27
CA LEU A 482 -9.35 -11.30 3.42
C LEU A 482 -10.03 -11.68 2.09
N SER A 483 -11.34 -11.99 2.13
CA SER A 483 -12.11 -12.26 0.91
C SER A 483 -12.20 -11.03 0.01
N HIS A 484 -12.29 -9.83 0.59
CA HIS A 484 -12.30 -8.60 -0.18
C HIS A 484 -10.98 -8.37 -0.92
N PHE A 485 -9.85 -8.56 -0.25
CA PHE A 485 -8.54 -8.51 -0.93
C PHE A 485 -8.43 -9.55 -2.04
N GLN A 486 -8.87 -10.78 -1.80
CA GLN A 486 -8.89 -11.83 -2.82
C GLN A 486 -9.73 -11.39 -4.03
N ALA A 487 -10.92 -10.82 -3.82
CA ALA A 487 -11.77 -10.34 -4.90
C ALA A 487 -11.12 -9.19 -5.71
N LEU A 488 -10.44 -8.25 -5.05
CA LEU A 488 -9.70 -7.18 -5.72
C LEU A 488 -8.55 -7.73 -6.58
N VAL A 489 -7.82 -8.72 -6.05
CA VAL A 489 -6.74 -9.39 -6.79
C VAL A 489 -7.33 -10.18 -7.97
N ASP A 490 -8.40 -10.95 -7.79
CA ASP A 490 -9.03 -11.72 -8.86
C ASP A 490 -9.57 -10.81 -9.98
N ALA A 491 -10.15 -9.66 -9.63
CA ALA A 491 -10.67 -8.70 -10.60
C ALA A 491 -9.58 -8.12 -11.51
N ARG A 492 -8.37 -7.90 -10.98
CA ARG A 492 -7.21 -7.45 -11.77
C ARG A 492 -6.76 -8.48 -12.81
N HIS A 493 -6.97 -9.76 -12.54
CA HIS A 493 -6.53 -10.85 -13.42
C HIS A 493 -7.61 -11.29 -14.42
N ARG A 494 -8.81 -10.71 -14.37
CA ARG A 494 -9.80 -10.91 -15.45
C ARG A 494 -9.35 -10.11 -16.69
N PRO A 495 -9.29 -10.75 -17.88
CA PRO A 495 -9.17 -9.98 -19.11
C PRO A 495 -10.35 -9.00 -19.22
N PRO A 496 -10.17 -7.82 -19.83
CA PRO A 496 -11.28 -6.92 -20.09
C PRO A 496 -12.36 -7.71 -20.83
N ALA A 497 -13.61 -7.59 -20.35
CA ALA A 497 -14.74 -8.20 -21.05
C ALA A 497 -14.71 -7.73 -22.51
N PRO A 498 -14.88 -8.63 -23.51
CA PRO A 498 -14.97 -8.21 -24.89
C PRO A 498 -16.08 -7.16 -24.97
N SER A 499 -15.72 -5.95 -25.38
CA SER A 499 -16.71 -4.94 -25.71
C SER A 499 -17.59 -5.55 -26.80
N LEU A 500 -18.86 -5.78 -26.48
CA LEU A 500 -19.86 -6.04 -27.51
C LEU A 500 -19.73 -4.91 -28.53
N PRO A 501 -19.60 -5.20 -29.84
CA PRO A 501 -19.54 -4.16 -30.84
C PRO A 501 -20.77 -3.28 -30.66
N SER A 502 -20.52 -2.00 -30.38
CA SER A 502 -21.53 -0.96 -30.32
C SER A 502 -22.37 -1.07 -31.60
N GLY A 503 -23.68 -1.16 -31.40
CA GLY A 503 -24.65 -1.45 -32.44
C GLY A 503 -24.50 -0.58 -33.69
N GLU A 504 -24.88 -1.20 -34.81
CA GLU A 504 -25.20 -0.63 -36.12
C GLU A 504 -24.99 0.89 -36.24
N ILE A 505 -23.91 1.26 -36.94
CA ILE A 505 -23.84 2.56 -37.60
C ILE A 505 -24.90 2.54 -38.71
N SER A 506 -26.11 2.97 -38.38
CA SER A 506 -27.16 3.28 -39.34
C SER A 506 -26.67 4.45 -40.19
N ARG A 507 -26.05 4.16 -41.34
CA ARG A 507 -25.72 5.17 -42.34
C ARG A 507 -27.01 5.53 -43.07
N PRO A 508 -27.42 6.82 -43.09
CA PRO A 508 -28.58 7.23 -43.87
C PRO A 508 -28.31 6.99 -45.36
N ARG A 509 -29.24 6.29 -46.03
CA ARG A 509 -29.25 6.14 -47.50
C ARG A 509 -29.44 7.53 -48.12
N LEU A 510 -28.38 8.09 -48.69
CA LEU A 510 -28.48 9.20 -49.64
C LEU A 510 -29.14 8.68 -50.92
N VAL A 511 -30.42 9.00 -51.07
CA VAL A 511 -31.17 8.86 -52.32
C VAL A 511 -30.78 10.05 -53.20
N HIS A 512 -29.89 9.85 -54.17
CA HIS A 512 -29.74 10.78 -55.29
C HIS A 512 -30.74 10.37 -56.39
N ASN A 513 -31.87 11.08 -56.42
CA ASN A 513 -32.70 11.18 -57.63
C ASN A 513 -32.01 12.14 -58.60
N LEU A 514 -31.57 11.62 -59.75
CA LEU A 514 -31.15 12.39 -60.92
C LEU A 514 -32.15 12.13 -62.06
N ARG A 515 -33.10 13.06 -62.20
CA ARG A 515 -33.82 13.50 -63.42
C ARG A 515 -34.14 14.97 -63.12
N GLU A 516 -33.92 15.99 -63.96
CA GLU A 516 -34.00 16.20 -65.40
C GLU A 516 -32.94 17.29 -65.75
N THR A 517 -32.29 17.35 -66.92
CA THR A 517 -32.72 17.89 -68.23
C THR A 517 -31.55 17.59 -69.21
N GLY A 518 -31.68 17.10 -70.44
CA GLY A 518 -32.45 17.60 -71.57
C GLY A 518 -31.49 17.83 -72.75
N SER A 519 -31.54 16.96 -73.77
CA SER A 519 -31.24 17.17 -75.22
C SER A 519 -31.31 15.83 -75.93
#